data_AF-A0A7Z1MN92-F1
#
_entry.id   AF-A0A7Z1MN92-F1
#
_cell.length_a   1.000
_cell.length_b   1.000
_cell.length_c   1.000
_cell.angle_alpha   90.00
_cell.angle_beta   90.00
_cell.angle_gamma   90.00
#
_symmetry.space_group_name_H-M   'P 1'
#
loop_
_entity.id
_entity.type
_entity.pdbx_description
1 polymer ?
#
loop_
_entity_poly.entity_id
_entity_poly.type
_entity_poly.pdbx_seq_one_letter_code
_entity_poly.pdbx_strand_id
1 'polypeptide(L)'
;MSKLDINNDARPQLPNNQTYVPLRVNDKQSVIGMESDTAGILLVGIAIGHISKNLLLIGGIAILFALAYSWVKDNYPKGRLKHMLWWAGIINFKSRKSFPEAFNRTYFR
;
A
#
# COMPACT_ATOMS: atom_id res chain seq x y z
N MET A 1 13.34 -27.11 -26.54
CA MET A 1 13.91 -25.78 -26.28
C MET A 1 13.69 -25.44 -24.82
N SER A 2 14.77 -25.01 -24.17
CA SER A 2 14.99 -24.97 -22.72
C SER A 2 14.00 -24.08 -21.98
N LYS A 3 13.58 -24.54 -20.79
CA LYS A 3 13.13 -23.66 -19.71
C LYS A 3 14.21 -22.59 -19.55
N LEU A 4 13.85 -21.33 -19.79
CA LEU A 4 14.69 -20.22 -19.40
C LEU A 4 14.66 -20.20 -17.87
N ASP A 5 15.59 -20.94 -17.27
CA ASP A 5 16.04 -20.71 -15.91
C ASP A 5 16.62 -19.29 -15.90
N ILE A 6 15.75 -18.30 -15.73
CA ILE A 6 16.14 -16.94 -15.39
C ILE A 6 16.82 -17.08 -14.04
N ASN A 7 18.14 -17.11 -14.09
CA ASN A 7 19.01 -17.08 -12.94
C ASN A 7 18.73 -15.76 -12.20
N ASN A 8 17.78 -15.80 -11.26
CA ASN A 8 17.35 -14.68 -10.42
C ASN A 8 18.49 -14.15 -9.52
N ASP A 9 19.68 -14.76 -9.59
CA ASP A 9 20.87 -14.39 -8.83
C ASP A 9 21.97 -13.73 -9.68
N ALA A 10 21.73 -13.43 -10.97
CA ALA A 10 22.63 -12.57 -11.75
C ALA A 10 22.48 -11.11 -11.29
N ARG A 11 22.97 -10.81 -10.07
CA ARG A 11 22.95 -9.47 -9.49
C ARG A 11 23.89 -8.58 -10.30
N PRO A 12 23.41 -7.52 -10.97
CA PRO A 12 24.32 -6.53 -11.54
C PRO A 12 25.19 -5.98 -10.41
N GLN A 13 26.51 -5.95 -10.61
CA GLN A 13 27.43 -5.40 -9.62
C GLN A 13 27.14 -3.90 -9.48
N LEU A 14 26.52 -3.53 -8.36
CA LEU A 14 26.25 -2.15 -8.03
C LEU A 14 27.54 -1.47 -7.56
N PRO A 15 27.75 -0.17 -7.83
CA PRO A 15 28.85 0.58 -7.25
C PRO A 15 28.86 0.47 -5.72
N ASN A 16 30.03 0.58 -5.09
CA ASN A 16 30.23 0.34 -3.65
C ASN A 16 29.38 1.24 -2.70
N ASN A 17 28.70 2.26 -3.25
CA ASN A 17 27.78 3.14 -2.54
C ASN A 17 26.28 2.77 -2.72
N GLN A 18 25.97 1.67 -3.41
CA GLN A 18 24.60 1.26 -3.72
C GLN A 18 24.30 -0.13 -3.16
N THR A 19 23.23 -0.22 -2.38
CA THR A 19 22.71 -1.48 -1.86
C THR A 19 21.54 -1.97 -2.71
N TYR A 20 21.62 -3.22 -3.19
CA TYR A 20 20.51 -3.86 -3.85
C TYR A 20 19.35 -4.03 -2.86
N VAL A 21 18.26 -3.30 -3.08
CA VAL A 21 17.02 -3.51 -2.33
C VAL A 21 16.13 -4.43 -3.16
N PRO A 22 15.80 -5.64 -2.70
CA PRO A 22 14.95 -6.54 -3.44
C PRO A 22 13.56 -5.91 -3.64
N LEU A 23 13.07 -5.95 -4.89
CA LEU A 23 11.78 -5.38 -5.31
C LEU A 23 10.61 -5.80 -4.40
N ARG A 24 10.65 -7.04 -3.90
CA ARG A 24 9.64 -7.66 -3.03
C ARG A 24 9.31 -6.89 -1.75
N VAL A 25 10.19 -5.99 -1.29
CA VAL A 25 9.94 -5.19 -0.07
C VAL A 25 8.98 -4.03 -0.34
N ASN A 26 8.87 -3.56 -1.59
CA ASN A 26 8.06 -2.40 -1.96
C ASN A 26 6.79 -2.76 -2.75
N ASP A 27 6.62 -4.05 -3.07
CA ASP A 27 5.43 -4.54 -3.75
C ASP A 27 4.24 -4.53 -2.78
N LYS A 28 3.05 -4.19 -3.31
CA LYS A 28 1.82 -4.19 -2.51
C LYS A 28 1.57 -5.62 -2.02
N GLN A 29 1.51 -5.81 -0.70
CA GLN A 29 1.23 -7.12 -0.12
C GLN A 29 -0.21 -7.52 -0.43
N SER A 30 -0.40 -8.74 -0.96
CA SER A 30 -1.71 -9.33 -1.16
C SER A 30 -2.08 -10.23 0.01
N VAL A 31 -3.28 -10.07 0.55
CA VAL A 31 -3.87 -10.90 1.60
C VAL A 31 -5.18 -11.46 1.06
N ILE A 32 -5.31 -12.78 0.99
CA ILE A 32 -6.53 -13.48 0.54
C ILE A 32 -6.96 -13.00 -0.87
N GLY A 33 -5.99 -12.84 -1.78
CA GLY A 33 -6.24 -12.39 -3.16
C GLY A 33 -6.64 -10.91 -3.30
N MET A 34 -6.69 -10.15 -2.20
CA MET A 34 -6.95 -8.70 -2.18
C MET A 34 -5.69 -7.93 -1.78
N GLU A 35 -5.61 -6.65 -2.10
CA GLU A 35 -4.56 -5.79 -1.53
C GLU A 35 -4.73 -5.69 -0.01
N SER A 36 -3.60 -5.72 0.73
CA SER A 36 -3.58 -5.71 2.20
C SER A 36 -4.38 -4.56 2.82
N ASP A 37 -4.36 -3.39 2.19
CA ASP A 37 -5.06 -2.20 2.66
C ASP A 37 -6.59 -2.40 2.60
N THR A 38 -7.08 -2.93 1.48
CA THR A 38 -8.51 -3.19 1.24
C THR A 38 -9.00 -4.35 2.12
N ALA A 39 -8.19 -5.41 2.26
CA ALA A 39 -8.48 -6.52 3.16
C ALA A 39 -8.54 -6.04 4.63
N GLY A 40 -7.64 -5.15 5.02
CA GLY A 40 -7.63 -4.53 6.35
C GLY A 40 -8.93 -3.77 6.67
N ILE A 41 -9.43 -2.97 5.72
CA ILE A 41 -10.71 -2.25 5.86
C ILE A 41 -11.86 -3.22 6.11
N LEU A 42 -11.94 -4.30 5.32
CA LEU A 42 -13.00 -5.29 5.46
C LEU A 42 -12.92 -6.03 6.80
N LEU A 43 -11.73 -6.45 7.22
CA LEU A 43 -11.52 -7.13 8.50
C LEU A 43 -11.93 -6.25 9.68
N VAL A 44 -11.56 -4.97 9.66
CA VAL A 44 -11.97 -4.00 10.69
C VAL A 44 -13.50 -3.82 10.69
N GLY A 45 -14.11 -3.68 9.51
CA GLY A 45 -15.56 -3.57 9.37
C GLY A 45 -16.32 -4.78 9.92
N ILE A 46 -15.84 -5.98 9.61
CA ILE A 46 -16.41 -7.24 10.13
C ILE A 46 -16.25 -7.31 11.65
N ALA A 47 -15.08 -6.97 12.19
CA ALA A 47 -14.83 -6.98 13.63
C ALA A 47 -15.75 -6.01 14.37
N ILE A 48 -15.88 -4.77 13.88
CA ILE A 48 -16.78 -3.77 14.47
C ILE A 48 -18.24 -4.21 14.34
N GLY A 49 -18.64 -4.70 13.17
CA GLY A 49 -19.99 -5.19 12.90
C GLY A 49 -20.39 -6.35 13.80
N HIS A 50 -19.44 -7.22 14.13
CA HIS A 50 -19.66 -8.31 15.08
C HIS A 50 -19.85 -7.80 16.51
N ILE A 51 -18.97 -6.90 16.98
CA ILE A 51 -19.04 -6.30 18.32
C ILE A 51 -20.35 -5.53 18.51
N SER A 52 -20.77 -4.76 17.50
CA SER A 52 -21.97 -3.93 17.56
C SER A 52 -23.26 -4.71 17.28
N LYS A 53 -23.20 -6.02 17.03
CA LYS A 53 -24.31 -6.89 16.61
C LYS A 53 -25.05 -6.41 15.35
N ASN A 54 -24.41 -5.58 14.52
CA ASN A 54 -24.97 -4.98 13.30
C ASN A 54 -24.10 -5.33 12.08
N LEU A 55 -23.79 -6.62 11.92
CA LEU A 55 -22.81 -7.09 10.95
C LEU A 55 -23.18 -6.75 9.51
N LEU A 56 -24.44 -6.88 9.12
CA LEU A 56 -24.88 -6.60 7.76
C LEU A 56 -24.74 -5.11 7.41
N LEU A 57 -25.13 -4.23 8.32
CA LEU A 57 -25.07 -2.79 8.11
C LEU A 57 -23.61 -2.31 8.08
N ILE A 58 -22.82 -2.65 9.11
CA ILE A 58 -21.43 -2.19 9.20
C ILE A 58 -20.55 -2.88 8.16
N GLY A 59 -20.77 -4.17 7.91
CA GLY A 59 -20.10 -4.91 6.85
C GLY A 59 -20.39 -4.34 5.47
N GLY A 60 -21.66 -4.00 5.18
CA GLY A 60 -22.04 -3.33 3.93
C GLY A 60 -21.34 -1.97 3.75
N ILE A 61 -21.28 -1.16 4.81
CA ILE A 61 -20.54 0.11 4.79
C ILE A 61 -19.04 -0.11 4.55
N ALA A 62 -18.45 -1.13 5.20
CA ALA A 62 -17.04 -1.45 5.03
C ALA A 62 -16.71 -1.89 3.60
N ILE A 63 -17.60 -2.64 2.95
CA ILE A 63 -17.47 -3.01 1.53
C ILE A 63 -17.51 -1.77 0.65
N LEU A 64 -18.48 -0.87 0.84
CA LEU A 64 -18.57 0.37 0.07
C LEU A 64 -17.34 1.24 0.27
N PHE A 65 -16.84 1.35 1.49
CA PHE A 65 -15.64 2.10 1.81
C PHE A 65 -14.38 1.48 1.19
N ALA A 66 -14.26 0.15 1.19
CA ALA A 66 -13.18 -0.57 0.55
C ALA A 66 -13.16 -0.34 -0.98
N LEU A 67 -14.32 -0.37 -1.64
CA LEU A 67 -14.45 -0.08 -3.07
C LEU A 67 -14.09 1.38 -3.38
N ALA A 68 -14.59 2.34 -2.60
CA ALA A 68 -14.26 3.74 -2.74
C ALA A 68 -12.76 4.00 -2.53
N TYR A 69 -12.16 3.34 -1.54
CA TYR A 69 -10.73 3.42 -1.26
C TYR A 69 -9.90 2.88 -2.44
N SER A 70 -10.25 1.70 -2.97
CA SER A 70 -9.60 1.13 -4.15
C SER A 70 -9.72 2.06 -5.36
N TRP A 71 -10.91 2.62 -5.60
CA TRP A 71 -11.12 3.58 -6.69
C TRP A 71 -10.25 4.83 -6.54
N VAL A 72 -10.16 5.42 -5.34
CA VAL A 72 -9.28 6.57 -5.10
C VAL A 72 -7.82 6.18 -5.30
N LYS A 73 -7.41 5.00 -4.86
CA LYS A 73 -6.04 4.52 -4.98
C LYS A 73 -5.60 4.33 -6.43
N ASP A 74 -6.50 3.88 -7.29
CA ASP A 74 -6.22 3.60 -8.69
C ASP A 74 -6.24 4.88 -9.55
N ASN A 75 -7.09 5.86 -9.21
CA ASN A 75 -7.23 7.09 -9.98
C ASN A 75 -6.24 8.20 -9.58
N TYR A 76 -5.68 8.14 -8.37
CA TYR A 76 -4.89 9.23 -7.80
C TYR A 76 -3.48 8.80 -7.39
N PRO A 77 -2.49 9.72 -7.48
CA PRO A 77 -1.13 9.40 -7.07
C PRO A 77 -1.07 9.07 -5.58
N LYS A 78 -0.14 8.16 -5.24
CA LYS A 78 0.12 7.73 -3.86
C LYS A 78 0.29 8.95 -2.96
N GLY A 79 -0.44 8.97 -1.84
CA GLY A 79 -0.36 10.05 -0.85
C GLY A 79 -1.35 11.19 -1.03
N ARG A 80 -2.05 11.33 -2.17
CA ARG A 80 -3.07 12.39 -2.37
C ARG A 80 -4.20 12.30 -1.35
N LEU A 81 -4.72 11.09 -1.10
CA LEU A 81 -5.76 10.89 -0.10
C LEU A 81 -5.27 11.30 1.30
N LYS A 82 -4.06 10.89 1.69
CA LYS A 82 -3.46 11.30 2.98
C LYS A 82 -3.31 12.82 3.07
N HIS A 83 -2.89 13.46 1.98
CA HIS A 83 -2.76 14.92 1.92
C HIS A 83 -4.12 15.62 2.07
N MET A 84 -5.17 15.12 1.41
CA MET A 84 -6.52 15.65 1.53
C MET A 84 -7.09 15.49 2.95
N LEU A 85 -6.92 14.33 3.59
CA LEU A 85 -7.35 14.13 4.98
C LEU A 85 -6.58 15.02 5.95
N TRP A 86 -5.30 15.27 5.69
CA TRP A 86 -4.48 16.18 6.50
C TRP A 86 -4.96 17.63 6.38
N TRP A 87 -5.21 18.08 5.14
CA TRP A 87 -5.79 19.41 4.89
C TRP A 87 -7.16 19.59 5.54
N ALA A 88 -7.97 18.54 5.56
CA ALA A 88 -9.27 18.54 6.23
C ALA A 88 -9.18 18.48 7.77
N GLY A 89 -7.98 18.38 8.35
CA GLY A 89 -7.76 18.27 9.80
C GLY A 89 -8.16 16.93 10.41
N ILE A 90 -8.50 15.92 9.60
CA ILE A 90 -8.94 14.59 10.07
C ILE A 90 -7.76 13.80 10.62
N ILE A 91 -6.59 13.95 10.00
CA ILE A 91 -5.35 13.30 10.46
C ILE A 91 -4.31 14.34 10.79
N ASN A 92 -3.81 14.30 12.02
CA ASN A 92 -2.70 15.14 12.45
C ASN A 92 -1.40 14.35 12.28
N PHE A 93 -0.71 14.56 11.16
CA PHE A 93 0.67 14.12 11.08
C PHE A 93 1.49 15.05 11.97
N LYS A 94 2.03 14.53 13.09
CA LYS A 94 3.21 15.15 13.68
C LYS A 94 4.22 15.27 12.55
N SER A 95 4.59 16.50 12.18
CA SER A 95 5.62 16.77 11.19
C SER A 95 6.86 16.01 11.63
N ARG A 96 7.10 14.83 11.04
CA ARG A 96 8.42 14.23 11.13
C ARG A 96 9.29 15.21 10.37
N LYS A 97 10.38 15.67 10.98
CA LYS A 97 11.48 16.34 10.27
C LYS A 97 11.60 15.61 8.93
N SER A 98 11.29 16.30 7.84
CA SER A 98 11.39 15.71 6.52
C SER A 98 12.84 15.27 6.41
N PHE A 99 13.10 13.98 6.50
CA PHE A 99 14.34 13.48 5.94
C PHE A 99 14.27 13.94 4.48
N PRO A 100 15.26 14.72 4.00
CA PRO A 100 15.31 15.01 2.57
C PRO A 100 15.13 13.68 1.87
N GLU A 101 14.24 13.67 0.88
CA GLU A 101 13.80 12.46 0.19
C GLU A 101 15.04 11.81 -0.42
N ALA A 102 15.64 10.86 0.30
CA ALA A 102 16.91 10.22 -0.08
C ALA A 102 16.75 9.33 -1.33
N PHE A 103 15.52 9.27 -1.86
CA PHE A 103 15.11 8.42 -2.96
C PHE A 103 14.22 9.18 -3.95
N ASN A 104 14.73 10.27 -4.51
CA ASN A 104 14.59 10.44 -5.97
C ASN A 104 15.42 9.32 -6.65
N ARG A 105 14.99 8.06 -6.50
CA ARG A 105 15.52 6.95 -7.28
C ARG A 105 14.90 7.10 -8.67
N THR A 106 15.66 7.65 -9.60
CA THR A 106 15.47 7.32 -11.00
C THR A 106 15.60 5.80 -11.12
N TYR A 107 14.47 5.11 -11.17
CA TYR A 107 14.44 3.72 -11.58
C TYR A 107 14.77 3.73 -13.07
N PHE A 108 16.04 3.47 -13.42
CA PHE A 108 16.38 3.15 -14.80
C PHE A 108 15.72 1.81 -15.13
N ARG A 109 15.02 1.83 -16.27
CA ARG A 109 14.09 0.81 -16.77
C ARG A 109 14.81 -0.47 -17.17
#